data_AF-A0A3C0QEV4-F1
#
_entry.id   AF-A0A3C0QEV4-F1
#
_cell.length_a   1.000
_cell.length_b   1.000
_cell.length_c   1.000
_cell.angle_alpha   90.00
_cell.angle_beta   90.00
_cell.angle_gamma   90.00
#
_symmetry.space_group_name_H-M   'P 1'
#
loop_
_entity.id
_entity.type
_entity.pdbx_description
1 polymer ?
#
loop_
_entity_poly.entity_id
_entity_poly.type
_entity_poly.pdbx_seq_one_letter_code
_entity_poly.pdbx_strand_id
1 'polypeptide(L)'
;MYYSIGKKLMKIVEGSDVPQPFIAVLQSDEFNGGHLPPGFSGQDLPRYPKPRFCKAEVHEDMLSGTLSIPEKKTFGKHSGFSYYIRNNGVLFADDSGLAASIMEKVEKSATWRAPSVGHFFYTFMETLVEDDLRYLENIEDRLAKLE
;
A
#
# COMPACT_ATOMS: atom_id res chain seq x y z
N MET A 1 -6.71 1.20 -9.89
CA MET A 1 -6.17 2.58 -10.05
C MET A 1 -4.67 2.54 -10.29
N TYR A 2 -4.12 3.48 -11.06
CA TYR A 2 -2.70 3.51 -11.42
C TYR A 2 -2.05 4.87 -11.11
N TYR A 3 -0.76 4.85 -10.76
CA TYR A 3 0.05 6.03 -10.51
C TYR A 3 1.44 5.88 -11.15
N SER A 4 2.00 6.99 -11.61
CA SER A 4 3.38 7.05 -12.11
C SER A 4 4.32 7.55 -11.01
N ILE A 5 5.51 6.96 -10.92
CA ILE A 5 6.54 7.38 -9.98
C ILE A 5 7.52 8.31 -10.72
N GLY A 6 7.28 9.62 -10.62
CA GLY A 6 8.20 10.66 -11.08
C GLY A 6 8.77 11.45 -9.92
N LYS A 7 9.21 12.69 -10.13
CA LYS A 7 9.58 13.61 -9.02
C LYS A 7 8.43 13.81 -8.02
N LYS A 8 7.19 13.56 -8.46
CA LYS A 8 5.99 13.43 -7.63
C LYS A 8 5.29 12.14 -8.01
N LEU A 9 4.45 11.66 -7.11
CA LEU A 9 3.45 10.66 -7.45
C LEU A 9 2.32 11.33 -8.22
N MET A 10 1.90 10.76 -9.35
CA MET A 10 0.82 11.33 -10.17
C MET A 10 -0.14 10.22 -10.57
N LYS A 11 -1.44 10.40 -10.31
CA LYS A 11 -2.48 9.47 -10.78
C LYS A 11 -2.52 9.43 -12.31
N ILE A 12 -2.58 8.23 -12.87
CA ILE A 12 -2.66 8.01 -14.32
C ILE A 12 -4.13 8.00 -14.73
N VAL A 13 -4.45 8.73 -15.81
CA VAL A 13 -5.79 8.77 -16.40
C VAL A 13 -6.09 7.44 -17.10
N GLU A 14 -7.29 6.93 -16.90
CA GLU A 14 -7.74 5.67 -17.51
C GLU A 14 -7.62 5.70 -19.04
N GLY A 15 -7.17 4.61 -19.64
CA GLY A 15 -6.92 4.51 -21.09
C GLY A 15 -5.61 5.12 -21.59
N SER A 16 -4.77 5.68 -20.69
CA SER A 16 -3.42 6.14 -21.02
C SER A 16 -2.38 5.02 -20.84
N ASP A 17 -1.23 5.16 -21.49
CA ASP A 17 -0.08 4.27 -21.27
C ASP A 17 0.42 4.35 -19.83
N VAL A 18 0.80 3.20 -19.26
CA VAL A 18 1.34 3.09 -17.90
C VAL A 18 2.88 3.15 -17.95
N PRO A 19 3.51 4.27 -17.57
CA PRO A 19 4.97 4.37 -17.55
C PRO A 19 5.57 3.50 -16.44
N GLN A 20 6.79 3.01 -16.62
CA GLN A 20 7.54 2.35 -15.56
C GLN A 20 8.56 3.31 -14.92
N PRO A 21 8.72 3.31 -13.58
CA PRO A 21 7.98 2.48 -12.64
C PRO A 21 6.59 3.05 -12.28
N PHE A 22 5.64 2.17 -11.96
CA PHE A 22 4.26 2.52 -11.61
C PHE A 22 3.83 1.94 -10.24
N ILE A 23 2.69 2.41 -9.75
CA ILE A 23 1.93 1.77 -8.67
C ILE A 23 0.54 1.43 -9.17
N ALA A 24 0.08 0.22 -8.88
CA ALA A 24 -1.29 -0.22 -9.10
C ALA A 24 -1.95 -0.52 -7.76
N VAL A 25 -3.19 -0.06 -7.58
CA VAL A 25 -4.07 -0.44 -6.48
C VAL A 25 -5.29 -1.12 -7.08
N LEU A 26 -5.47 -2.40 -6.79
CA LEU A 26 -6.57 -3.23 -7.27
C LEU A 26 -7.45 -3.68 -6.11
N GLN A 27 -8.73 -3.90 -6.39
CA GLN A 27 -9.59 -4.70 -5.52
C GLN A 27 -9.20 -6.19 -5.62
N SER A 28 -9.56 -6.97 -4.61
CA SER A 28 -9.21 -8.39 -4.56
C SER A 28 -9.89 -9.21 -5.66
N ASP A 29 -11.06 -8.80 -6.14
CA ASP A 29 -11.74 -9.43 -7.27
C ASP A 29 -11.00 -9.19 -8.59
N GLU A 30 -10.55 -7.96 -8.85
CA GLU A 30 -9.70 -7.62 -10.01
C GLU A 30 -8.39 -8.42 -9.99
N PHE A 31 -7.74 -8.46 -8.83
CA PHE A 31 -6.49 -9.20 -8.61
C PHE A 31 -6.66 -10.72 -8.80
N ASN A 32 -7.73 -11.30 -8.25
CA ASN A 32 -8.00 -12.74 -8.37
C ASN A 32 -8.54 -13.11 -9.76
N GLY A 33 -9.23 -12.20 -10.44
CA GLY A 33 -9.71 -12.35 -11.80
C GLY A 33 -8.62 -12.30 -12.87
N GLY A 34 -7.36 -12.03 -12.49
CA GLY A 34 -6.21 -12.04 -13.40
C GLY A 34 -6.01 -10.75 -14.19
N HIS A 35 -6.73 -9.68 -13.87
CA HIS A 35 -6.56 -8.35 -14.48
C HIS A 35 -5.35 -7.64 -13.86
N LEU A 36 -4.16 -8.19 -14.12
CA LEU A 36 -2.92 -7.74 -13.50
C LEU A 36 -2.19 -6.69 -14.34
N PRO A 37 -1.47 -5.78 -13.70
CA PRO A 37 -0.73 -4.74 -14.39
C PRO A 37 0.48 -5.31 -15.17
N PRO A 38 1.05 -4.55 -16.13
CA PRO A 38 2.19 -5.01 -16.93
C PRO A 38 3.38 -5.45 -16.07
N GLY A 39 3.91 -6.64 -16.37
CA GLY A 39 5.04 -7.25 -15.64
C GLY A 39 4.66 -7.90 -14.31
N PHE A 40 3.38 -8.10 -14.05
CA PHE A 40 2.85 -8.95 -12.98
C PHE A 40 2.06 -10.11 -13.61
N SER A 41 2.49 -11.35 -13.36
CA SER A 41 1.83 -12.57 -13.84
C SER A 41 1.12 -13.29 -12.70
N GLY A 42 -0.09 -13.78 -12.94
CA GLY A 42 -0.91 -14.38 -11.88
C GLY A 42 -0.32 -15.67 -11.29
N GLN A 43 0.48 -16.39 -12.06
CA GLN A 43 1.10 -17.66 -11.65
C GLN A 43 2.19 -17.46 -10.58
N ASP A 44 2.86 -16.32 -10.60
CA ASP A 44 4.05 -16.05 -9.78
C ASP A 44 3.75 -15.19 -8.55
N LEU A 45 2.48 -14.82 -8.34
CA LEU A 45 2.06 -13.99 -7.22
C LEU A 45 1.41 -14.86 -6.13
N PRO A 46 2.05 -14.98 -4.95
CA PRO A 46 1.43 -15.62 -3.80
C PRO A 46 0.07 -14.98 -3.49
N ARG A 47 -0.90 -15.78 -3.06
CA ARG A 47 -2.22 -15.27 -2.67
C ARG A 47 -2.30 -15.16 -1.16
N TYR A 48 -2.69 -13.98 -0.67
CA TYR A 48 -2.87 -13.70 0.74
C TYR A 48 -4.36 -13.40 1.05
N PRO A 49 -5.23 -14.43 1.07
CA PRO A 49 -6.63 -14.22 1.38
C PRO A 49 -6.79 -13.69 2.79
N LYS A 50 -7.55 -12.60 2.95
CA LYS A 50 -7.88 -11.97 4.24
C LYS A 50 -6.64 -11.69 5.11
N PRO A 51 -5.81 -10.71 4.74
CA PRO A 51 -4.63 -10.32 5.53
C PRO A 51 -4.99 -9.97 6.99
N ARG A 52 -4.46 -10.72 7.97
CA ARG A 52 -4.70 -10.48 9.42
C ARG A 52 -3.44 -10.18 10.24
N PHE A 53 -2.28 -10.20 9.59
CA PHE A 53 -0.99 -9.91 10.21
C PHE A 53 -0.05 -9.30 9.17
N CYS A 54 0.97 -8.58 9.64
CA CYS A 54 2.01 -8.05 8.78
C CYS A 54 2.99 -9.16 8.40
N LYS A 55 3.34 -9.25 7.12
CA LYS A 55 4.27 -10.24 6.57
C LYS A 55 5.11 -9.59 5.49
N ALA A 56 6.36 -10.03 5.38
CA ALA A 56 7.24 -9.73 4.26
C ALA A 56 7.95 -11.03 3.85
N GLU A 57 7.95 -11.31 2.55
CA GLU A 57 8.59 -12.45 1.93
C GLU A 57 9.46 -11.97 0.76
N VAL A 58 10.67 -12.51 0.71
CA VAL A 58 11.62 -12.24 -0.37
C VAL A 58 11.58 -13.41 -1.35
N HIS A 59 11.35 -13.09 -2.61
CA HIS A 59 11.45 -14.00 -3.75
C HIS A 59 12.60 -13.54 -4.65
N GLU A 60 12.94 -14.34 -5.66
CA GLU A 60 14.08 -14.04 -6.55
C GLU A 60 13.97 -12.68 -7.25
N ASP A 61 12.76 -12.30 -7.68
CA ASP A 61 12.50 -11.09 -8.47
C ASP A 61 11.45 -10.15 -7.86
N MET A 62 11.06 -10.40 -6.60
CA MET A 62 9.93 -9.72 -5.97
C MET A 62 10.01 -9.73 -4.44
N LEU A 63 9.54 -8.66 -3.81
CA LEU A 63 9.08 -8.68 -2.41
C LEU A 63 7.57 -8.76 -2.38
N SER A 64 7.00 -9.60 -1.51
CA SER A 64 5.55 -9.64 -1.32
C SER A 64 5.18 -9.81 0.14
N GLY A 65 3.93 -9.52 0.47
CA GLY A 65 3.44 -9.79 1.80
C GLY A 65 2.13 -9.09 2.08
N THR A 66 1.90 -8.88 3.37
CA THR A 66 0.66 -8.32 3.88
C THR A 66 0.92 -7.23 4.89
N LEU A 67 0.01 -6.26 4.94
CA LEU A 67 -0.08 -5.28 6.01
C LEU A 67 -1.46 -5.41 6.64
N SER A 68 -1.51 -5.40 7.97
CA SER A 68 -2.73 -5.46 8.76
C SER A 68 -2.68 -4.34 9.79
N ILE A 69 -3.46 -3.29 9.54
CA ILE A 69 -3.29 -1.99 10.18
C ILE A 69 -4.51 -1.69 11.06
N PRO A 70 -4.33 -1.38 12.35
CA PRO A 70 -5.44 -1.04 13.23
C PRO A 70 -6.21 0.19 12.75
N GLU A 71 -7.55 0.12 12.79
CA GLU A 71 -8.39 1.28 12.50
C GLU A 71 -8.39 2.24 13.70
N LYS A 72 -7.74 3.40 13.54
CA LYS A 72 -7.58 4.39 14.62
C LYS A 72 -8.91 4.90 15.18
N LYS A 73 -9.99 4.85 14.40
CA LYS A 73 -11.34 5.30 14.79
C LYS A 73 -12.20 4.20 15.40
N THR A 74 -11.85 2.93 15.24
CA THR A 74 -12.70 1.81 15.71
C THR A 74 -11.83 0.73 16.34
N PHE A 75 -11.86 0.68 17.67
CA PHE A 75 -11.06 -0.24 18.45
C PHE A 75 -11.34 -1.71 18.07
N GLY A 76 -10.29 -2.51 17.93
CA GLY A 76 -10.38 -3.93 17.57
C GLY A 76 -10.61 -4.23 16.09
N LYS A 77 -10.82 -3.22 15.24
CA LYS A 77 -10.84 -3.39 13.78
C LYS A 77 -9.48 -3.15 13.15
N HIS A 78 -9.26 -3.80 12.02
CA HIS A 78 -8.06 -3.63 11.21
C HIS A 78 -8.44 -3.61 9.72
N SER A 79 -7.69 -2.83 8.95
CA SER A 79 -7.68 -2.83 7.50
C SER A 79 -6.48 -3.65 7.02
N GLY A 80 -6.75 -4.68 6.23
CA GLY A 80 -5.73 -5.61 5.75
C GLY A 80 -5.63 -5.59 4.23
N PHE A 81 -4.41 -5.53 3.71
CA PHE A 81 -4.14 -5.62 2.27
C PHE A 81 -2.84 -6.36 1.98
N SER A 82 -2.67 -6.79 0.73
CA SER A 82 -1.43 -7.40 0.25
C SER A 82 -0.66 -6.47 -0.68
N TYR A 83 0.65 -6.62 -0.70
CA TYR A 83 1.55 -5.84 -1.55
C TYR A 83 2.54 -6.74 -2.28
N TYR A 84 2.97 -6.29 -3.46
CA TYR A 84 3.95 -6.94 -4.32
C TYR A 84 4.83 -5.85 -4.93
N ILE A 85 6.14 -5.98 -4.81
CA ILE A 85 7.13 -4.99 -5.22
C ILE A 85 8.12 -5.66 -6.14
N ARG A 86 8.26 -5.10 -7.33
CA ARG A 86 9.23 -5.49 -8.36
C ARG A 86 9.98 -4.23 -8.82
N ASN A 87 11.04 -4.39 -9.59
CA ASN A 87 11.81 -3.25 -10.12
C ASN A 87 10.97 -2.33 -11.03
N ASN A 88 9.98 -2.89 -11.72
CA ASN A 88 9.09 -2.18 -12.63
C ASN A 88 7.88 -1.53 -11.95
N GLY A 89 7.59 -1.82 -10.67
CA GLY A 89 6.47 -1.19 -9.98
C GLY A 89 6.03 -1.87 -8.68
N VAL A 90 4.97 -1.31 -8.11
CA VAL A 90 4.30 -1.82 -6.91
C VAL A 90 2.85 -2.15 -7.22
N LEU A 91 2.35 -3.26 -6.70
CA LEU A 91 0.97 -3.66 -6.76
C LEU A 91 0.43 -3.81 -5.34
N PHE A 92 -0.70 -3.17 -5.05
CA PHE A 92 -1.52 -3.41 -3.86
C PHE A 92 -2.81 -4.11 -4.28
N ALA A 93 -3.19 -5.15 -3.54
CA ALA A 93 -4.55 -5.71 -3.60
C ALA A 93 -5.22 -5.41 -2.25
N ASP A 94 -6.19 -4.50 -2.28
CA ASP A 94 -6.76 -3.84 -1.10
C ASP A 94 -8.27 -3.56 -1.26
N ASP A 95 -9.08 -4.26 -0.46
CA ASP A 95 -10.54 -4.03 -0.38
C ASP A 95 -10.92 -2.97 0.67
N SER A 96 -9.98 -2.60 1.56
CA SER A 96 -10.24 -1.66 2.64
C SER A 96 -10.21 -0.19 2.18
N GLY A 97 -9.55 0.08 1.06
CA GLY A 97 -9.29 1.42 0.55
C GLY A 97 -8.17 2.17 1.29
N LEU A 98 -7.52 1.55 2.29
CA LEU A 98 -6.43 2.14 3.04
C LEU A 98 -5.25 2.50 2.12
N ALA A 99 -4.82 1.59 1.24
CA ALA A 99 -3.72 1.84 0.31
C ALA A 99 -4.02 3.03 -0.61
N ALA A 100 -5.25 3.10 -1.16
CA ALA A 100 -5.69 4.22 -1.99
C ALA A 100 -5.67 5.55 -1.21
N SER A 101 -6.16 5.56 0.04
CA SER A 101 -6.14 6.77 0.88
C SER A 101 -4.72 7.27 1.17
N ILE A 102 -3.77 6.36 1.34
CA ILE A 102 -2.35 6.70 1.51
C ILE A 102 -1.78 7.23 0.19
N MET A 103 -2.13 6.64 -0.96
CA MET A 103 -1.69 7.15 -2.27
C MET A 103 -2.11 8.61 -2.48
N GLU A 104 -3.34 8.97 -2.10
CA GLU A 104 -3.82 10.35 -2.20
C GLU A 104 -3.03 11.32 -1.29
N LYS A 105 -2.62 10.88 -0.10
CA LYS A 105 -1.74 11.68 0.78
C LYS A 105 -0.37 11.85 0.14
N VAL A 106 0.24 10.76 -0.31
CA VAL A 106 1.57 10.75 -0.95
C VAL A 106 1.58 11.60 -2.22
N GLU A 107 0.55 11.55 -3.07
CA GLU A 107 0.39 12.40 -4.26
C GLU A 107 0.43 13.90 -3.92
N LYS A 108 -0.13 14.29 -2.77
CA LYS A 108 -0.18 15.69 -2.33
C LYS A 108 1.12 16.17 -1.70
N SER A 109 1.82 15.30 -0.95
CA SER A 109 2.95 15.69 -0.10
C SER A 109 4.33 15.33 -0.67
N ALA A 110 4.44 14.22 -1.41
CA ALA A 110 5.74 13.68 -1.78
C ALA A 110 6.43 14.50 -2.86
N THR A 111 7.74 14.70 -2.69
CA THR A 111 8.63 15.21 -3.75
C THR A 111 9.97 14.50 -3.63
N TRP A 112 10.34 13.71 -4.64
CA TRP A 112 11.56 12.93 -4.65
C TRP A 112 12.60 13.54 -5.59
N ARG A 113 13.84 13.69 -5.10
CA ARG A 113 14.99 14.13 -5.92
C ARG A 113 15.43 13.06 -6.91
N ALA A 114 15.45 11.80 -6.47
CA ALA A 114 15.80 10.62 -7.26
C ALA A 114 14.67 9.58 -7.10
N PRO A 115 13.60 9.68 -7.91
CA PRO A 115 12.44 8.82 -7.76
C PRO A 115 12.78 7.35 -8.06
N SER A 116 12.22 6.45 -7.26
CA SER A 116 12.38 5.00 -7.41
C SER A 116 11.26 4.29 -6.66
N VAL A 117 11.06 3.01 -6.96
CA VAL A 117 10.15 2.14 -6.21
C VAL A 117 10.47 2.13 -4.71
N GLY A 118 11.75 2.07 -4.34
CA GLY A 118 12.18 2.09 -2.94
C GLY A 118 11.86 3.40 -2.22
N HIS A 119 12.13 4.55 -2.86
CA HIS A 119 11.78 5.86 -2.28
C HIS A 119 10.26 6.02 -2.13
N PHE A 120 9.49 5.54 -3.10
CA PHE A 120 8.03 5.51 -2.97
C PHE A 120 7.61 4.65 -1.77
N PHE A 121 8.10 3.42 -1.67
CA PHE A 121 7.68 2.48 -0.62
C PHE A 121 8.07 2.99 0.77
N TYR A 122 9.23 3.64 0.90
CA TYR A 122 9.63 4.36 2.10
C TYR A 122 8.61 5.44 2.48
N THR A 123 8.26 6.33 1.55
CA THR A 123 7.27 7.40 1.80
C THR A 123 5.88 6.85 2.12
N PHE A 124 5.49 5.72 1.49
CA PHE A 124 4.27 5.01 1.84
C PHE A 124 4.28 4.54 3.29
N MET A 125 5.38 3.93 3.76
CA MET A 125 5.54 3.49 5.15
C MET A 125 5.54 4.65 6.13
N GLU A 126 6.23 5.76 5.82
CA GLU A 126 6.17 6.98 6.64
C GLU A 126 4.74 7.50 6.79
N THR A 127 4.01 7.59 5.68
CA THR A 127 2.62 8.09 5.67
C THR A 127 1.68 7.14 6.42
N LEU A 128 1.95 5.83 6.37
CA LEU A 128 1.18 4.81 7.06
C LEU A 128 1.25 4.98 8.60
N VAL A 129 2.43 5.30 9.13
CA VAL A 129 2.68 5.40 10.58
C VAL A 129 2.57 6.83 11.13
N GLU A 130 2.29 7.82 10.29
CA GLU A 130 2.29 9.26 10.61
C GLU A 130 1.51 9.62 11.89
N ASP A 131 0.32 9.03 12.07
CA ASP A 131 -0.55 9.31 13.23
C ASP A 131 -0.44 8.26 14.36
N ASP A 132 0.54 7.35 14.34
CA ASP A 132 0.59 6.20 15.27
C ASP A 132 0.89 6.63 16.70
N LEU A 133 1.85 7.55 16.91
CA LEU A 133 2.17 8.07 18.23
C LEU A 133 0.94 8.70 18.89
N ARG A 134 0.27 9.60 18.16
CA ARG A 134 -0.97 10.24 18.62
C ARG A 134 -2.07 9.22 18.94
N TYR A 135 -2.15 8.14 18.16
CA TYR A 135 -3.12 7.09 18.43
C TYR A 135 -2.82 6.34 19.74
N LEU A 136 -1.54 6.05 20.02
CA LEU A 136 -1.11 5.42 21.27
C LEU A 136 -1.36 6.33 22.48
N GLU A 137 -1.04 7.61 22.41
CA GLU A 137 -1.34 8.60 23.47
C GLU A 137 -2.85 8.62 23.80
N ASN A 138 -3.72 8.59 22.79
CA ASN A 138 -5.17 8.52 23.01
C ASN A 138 -5.61 7.20 23.69
N ILE A 139 -4.88 6.10 23.47
CA ILE A 139 -5.16 4.84 24.18
C ILE A 139 -4.75 4.98 25.64
N GLU A 140 -3.56 5.53 25.92
CA GLU A 140 -3.05 5.77 27.27
C GLU A 140 -4.00 6.69 28.07
N ASP A 141 -4.44 7.81 27.49
CA ASP A 141 -5.40 8.73 28.11
C ASP A 141 -6.74 8.07 28.46
N ARG A 142 -7.18 7.09 27.65
CA ARG A 142 -8.41 6.35 27.90
C ARG A 142 -8.24 5.33 29.00
N LEU A 143 -7.07 4.69 29.10
CA LEU A 143 -6.74 3.76 30.17
C LEU A 143 -6.64 4.49 31.51
N ALA A 144 -5.99 5.66 31.55
CA ALA A 144 -5.86 6.47 32.76
C ALA A 144 -7.21 6.97 33.33
N LYS A 145 -8.26 7.07 32.49
CA LYS A 145 -9.63 7.43 32.94
C LYS A 145 -10.40 6.25 33.54
N LEU A 146 -9.91 5.03 33.37
CA LEU A 146 -10.51 3.81 33.92
C LEU A 146 -9.88 3.41 35.26
N GLU A 147 -8.71 3.97 35.59
CA GLU A 147 -8.06 3.89 36.91
C GLU A 147 -8.73 4.83 37.92
#